data_AF-A0A0J1J249-F1
#
_entry.id   AF-A0A0J1J249-F1
#
_cell.length_a   1.000
_cell.length_b   1.000
_cell.length_c   1.000
_cell.angle_alpha   90.00
_cell.angle_beta   90.00
_cell.angle_gamma   90.00
#
_symmetry.space_group_name_H-M   'P 1'
#
loop_
_entity.id
_entity.type
_entity.pdbx_description
1 polymer ?
#
loop_
_entity_poly.entity_id
_entity_poly.type
_entity_poly.pdbx_seq_one_letter_code
_entity_poly.pdbx_strand_id
1 'polypeptide(L)'
;MNEQINKDRCFELLVYLVSSAAGLKKEPHIYGSLRLIEASRQLGQILADADDTKSAAFTELIDTIENSKNKCMTDQDAFYQMLEEASLKLVDCC
;
A
#
# COMPACT_ATOMS: atom_id res chain seq x y z
N MET A 1 -20.49 15.88 -2.21
CA MET A 1 -19.27 16.10 -3.03
C MET A 1 -19.04 14.77 -3.74
N ASN A 2 -18.80 14.75 -5.06
CA ASN A 2 -18.82 13.50 -5.82
C ASN A 2 -17.58 12.64 -5.49
N GLU A 3 -17.80 11.47 -4.91
CA GLU A 3 -16.81 10.41 -4.64
C GLU A 3 -16.35 9.77 -5.96
N GLN A 4 -15.64 10.53 -6.79
CA GLN A 4 -15.23 10.06 -8.10
C GLN A 4 -13.80 9.51 -8.05
N ILE A 5 -13.69 8.18 -8.11
CA ILE A 5 -12.41 7.49 -8.23
C ILE A 5 -11.71 7.89 -9.53
N ASN A 6 -10.41 8.20 -9.43
CA ASN A 6 -9.53 8.53 -10.55
C ASN A 6 -9.16 7.27 -11.36
N LYS A 7 -9.72 7.15 -12.56
CA LYS A 7 -9.56 5.97 -13.43
C LYS A 7 -8.12 5.78 -13.92
N ASP A 8 -7.39 6.86 -14.18
CA ASP A 8 -6.01 6.77 -14.67
C ASP A 8 -5.10 6.19 -13.59
N ARG A 9 -5.29 6.62 -12.34
CA ARG A 9 -4.56 6.07 -11.19
C ARG A 9 -4.90 4.61 -10.89
N CYS A 10 -6.17 4.22 -11.08
CA CYS A 10 -6.54 2.81 -11.01
C CYS A 10 -5.85 1.98 -12.10
N PHE A 11 -5.72 2.53 -13.31
CA PHE A 11 -5.02 1.86 -14.40
C PHE A 11 -3.51 1.75 -14.12
N GLU A 12 -2.87 2.79 -13.59
CA GLU A 12 -1.47 2.75 -13.14
C GLU A 12 -1.25 1.67 -12.06
N LEU A 13 -2.15 1.58 -11.07
CA LEU A 13 -2.10 0.53 -10.06
C LEU A 13 -2.26 -0.88 -10.68
N LEU A 14 -3.15 -1.04 -11.66
CA LEU A 14 -3.31 -2.30 -12.39
C LEU A 14 -2.03 -2.69 -13.13
N VAL A 15 -1.39 -1.74 -13.82
CA VAL A 15 -0.10 -1.96 -14.49
C VAL A 15 0.98 -2.35 -13.48
N TYR A 16 1.05 -1.65 -12.34
CA TYR A 16 1.99 -1.96 -11.27
C TYR A 16 1.79 -3.38 -10.73
N LEU A 17 0.54 -3.78 -10.43
CA LEU A 17 0.22 -5.11 -9.91
C LEU A 17 0.63 -6.22 -10.89
N VAL A 18 0.25 -6.09 -12.17
CA VAL A 18 0.53 -7.11 -13.20
C VAL A 18 2.03 -7.23 -13.47
N SER A 19 2.73 -6.09 -13.63
CA SER A 19 4.17 -6.09 -13.88
C SER A 19 4.97 -6.58 -12.67
N SER A 20 4.56 -6.23 -11.45
CA SER A 20 5.18 -6.72 -10.21
C SER A 20 5.02 -8.24 -10.09
N ALA A 21 3.82 -8.77 -10.31
CA ALA A 21 3.57 -10.21 -10.28
C ALA A 21 4.44 -10.98 -11.29
N ALA A 22 4.60 -10.44 -12.51
CA ALA A 22 5.47 -11.03 -13.51
C ALA A 22 6.97 -10.98 -13.13
N GLY A 23 7.39 -9.90 -12.44
CA GLY A 23 8.78 -9.68 -12.01
C GLY A 23 9.24 -10.59 -10.87
N LEU A 24 8.33 -11.02 -9.99
CA LEU A 24 8.66 -11.79 -8.78
C LEU A 24 9.38 -13.12 -9.03
N LYS A 25 9.30 -13.69 -10.25
CA LYS A 25 9.91 -15.00 -10.59
C LYS A 25 11.41 -15.09 -10.25
N LYS A 26 12.14 -13.97 -10.24
CA LYS A 26 13.60 -13.93 -9.99
C LYS A 26 13.97 -13.09 -8.76
N GLU A 27 13.00 -12.67 -7.95
CA GLU A 27 13.22 -11.81 -6.80
C GLU A 27 13.20 -12.61 -5.48
N PRO A 28 13.82 -12.10 -4.39
CA PRO A 28 13.70 -12.70 -3.07
C PRO A 28 12.24 -12.79 -2.62
N HIS A 29 11.88 -13.85 -1.88
CA HIS A 29 10.48 -14.08 -1.45
C HIS A 29 9.83 -12.89 -0.72
N ILE A 30 10.61 -12.16 0.09
CA ILE A 30 10.11 -11.00 0.84
C ILE A 30 9.61 -9.86 -0.06
N TYR A 31 10.07 -9.79 -1.32
CA TYR A 31 9.62 -8.76 -2.26
C TYR A 31 8.14 -8.95 -2.63
N GLY A 32 7.59 -10.16 -2.52
CA GLY A 32 6.14 -10.38 -2.67
C GLY A 32 5.34 -9.53 -1.69
N SER A 33 5.68 -9.58 -0.41
CA SER A 33 5.05 -8.75 0.63
C SER A 33 5.31 -7.26 0.42
N LEU A 34 6.51 -6.88 -0.02
CA LEU A 34 6.82 -5.49 -0.37
C LEU A 34 5.91 -4.95 -1.49
N ARG A 35 5.75 -5.69 -2.59
CA ARG A 35 4.90 -5.26 -3.71
C ARG A 35 3.43 -5.15 -3.31
N LEU A 36 2.95 -6.08 -2.47
CA LEU A 36 1.57 -6.04 -1.96
C LEU A 36 1.34 -4.81 -1.08
N ILE A 37 2.27 -4.48 -0.18
CA ILE A 37 2.10 -3.31 0.69
C ILE A 37 2.27 -1.99 -0.07
N GLU A 38 3.14 -1.93 -1.08
CA GLU A 38 3.26 -0.78 -1.98
C GLU A 38 2.00 -0.56 -2.83
N ALA A 39 1.40 -1.65 -3.34
CA ALA A 39 0.11 -1.57 -4.04
C ALA A 39 -1.01 -1.11 -3.10
N SER A 40 -1.03 -1.61 -1.86
CA SER A 40 -1.99 -1.21 -0.83
C SER A 40 -1.87 0.28 -0.50
N ARG A 41 -0.66 0.80 -0.39
CA ARG A 41 -0.40 2.23 -0.22
C ARG A 41 -0.91 3.08 -1.39
N GLN A 42 -0.67 2.65 -2.63
CA GLN A 42 -1.17 3.35 -3.81
C GLN A 42 -2.70 3.38 -3.85
N LEU A 43 -3.35 2.25 -3.52
CA LEU A 43 -4.80 2.17 -3.40
C LEU A 43 -5.32 3.07 -2.27
N GLY A 44 -4.66 3.06 -1.11
CA GLY A 44 -4.97 3.94 0.02
C GLY A 44 -4.99 5.41 -0.40
N GLN A 45 -4.03 5.86 -1.21
CA GLN A 45 -4.02 7.23 -1.71
C GLN A 45 -5.18 7.51 -2.68
N ILE A 46 -5.53 6.56 -3.56
CA ILE A 46 -6.69 6.70 -4.47
C ILE A 46 -7.98 6.86 -3.65
N LEU A 47 -8.12 6.10 -2.55
CA LEU A 47 -9.28 6.17 -1.66
C LEU A 47 -9.29 7.46 -0.82
N ALA A 48 -8.14 7.87 -0.29
CA ALA A 48 -7.99 9.12 0.46
C ALA A 48 -8.40 10.35 -0.36
N ASP A 49 -8.09 10.34 -1.66
CA ASP A 49 -8.40 11.45 -2.57
C ASP A 49 -9.86 11.41 -3.07
N ALA A 50 -10.54 10.27 -2.92
CA ALA A 50 -11.94 10.09 -3.31
C ALA A 50 -12.93 10.34 -2.17
N ASP A 51 -12.47 10.22 -0.91
CA ASP A 51 -13.28 10.41 0.30
C ASP A 51 -12.53 11.23 1.36
N ASP A 52 -12.82 12.54 1.40
CA ASP A 52 -12.24 13.48 2.37
C ASP A 52 -12.52 13.09 3.83
N THR A 53 -13.63 12.40 4.11
CA THR A 53 -14.00 12.03 5.49
C THR A 53 -13.07 10.96 6.06
N LYS A 54 -12.46 10.16 5.18
CA LYS A 54 -11.53 9.08 5.52
C LYS A 54 -10.08 9.38 5.18
N SER A 55 -9.82 10.53 4.54
CA SER A 55 -8.50 10.92 4.07
C SER A 55 -7.42 10.88 5.15
N ALA A 56 -7.76 11.28 6.39
CA ALA A 56 -6.83 11.21 7.52
C ALA A 56 -6.46 9.77 7.90
N ALA A 57 -7.44 8.86 7.97
CA ALA A 57 -7.19 7.45 8.30
C ALA A 57 -6.33 6.76 7.23
N PHE A 58 -6.61 7.03 5.95
CA PHE A 58 -5.77 6.52 4.85
C PHE A 58 -4.37 7.13 4.86
N THR A 59 -4.23 8.42 5.20
CA THR A 59 -2.92 9.08 5.31
C THR A 59 -2.07 8.41 6.39
N GLU A 60 -2.63 8.13 7.56
CA GLU A 60 -1.91 7.41 8.61
C GLU A 60 -1.46 6.00 8.18
N LEU A 61 -2.31 5.27 7.46
CA LEU A 61 -1.95 3.97 6.89
C LEU A 61 -0.78 4.10 5.91
N ILE A 62 -0.83 5.10 5.02
CA ILE A 62 0.21 5.38 4.02
C ILE A 62 1.54 5.71 4.71
N ASP A 63 1.51 6.56 5.73
CA ASP A 63 2.71 6.96 6.47
C ASP A 63 3.35 5.79 7.21
N THR A 64 2.54 4.91 7.85
CA THR A 64 3.04 3.67 8.46
C THR A 64 3.80 2.81 7.45
N ILE A 65 3.28 2.67 6.23
CA ILE A 65 3.91 1.88 5.17
C ILE A 65 5.21 2.55 4.69
N GLU A 66 5.17 3.83 4.33
CA GLU A 66 6.33 4.53 3.76
C GLU A 66 7.53 4.57 4.71
N ASN A 67 7.28 4.73 6.01
CA ASN A 67 8.34 4.82 7.02
C ASN A 67 9.12 3.51 7.21
N SER A 68 8.55 2.36 6.87
CA SER A 68 9.16 1.05 7.19
C SER A 68 9.21 0.04 6.03
N LYS A 69 8.63 0.31 4.85
CA LYS A 69 8.67 -0.64 3.71
C LYS A 69 10.08 -1.05 3.31
N ASN A 70 11.05 -0.13 3.36
CA ASN A 70 12.44 -0.39 2.96
C ASN A 70 13.18 -1.29 3.96
N LYS A 71 12.63 -1.50 5.16
CA LYS A 71 13.22 -2.39 6.17
C LYS A 71 13.22 -3.85 5.73
N CYS A 72 12.42 -4.24 4.73
CA CYS A 72 12.48 -5.61 4.17
C CYS A 72 13.89 -6.05 3.73
N MET A 73 14.79 -5.10 3.44
CA MET A 73 16.17 -5.38 3.05
C MET A 73 17.18 -5.37 4.22
N THR A 74 16.86 -4.72 5.35
CA THR A 74 17.81 -4.44 6.43
C THR A 74 17.38 -5.01 7.78
N ASP A 75 16.08 -5.14 8.02
CA ASP A 75 15.46 -5.55 9.26
C ASP A 75 14.06 -6.13 8.95
N GLN A 76 14.00 -7.45 8.68
CA GLN A 76 12.78 -8.10 8.26
C GLN A 76 11.74 -8.17 9.37
N ASP A 77 12.15 -8.30 10.64
CA ASP A 77 11.25 -8.33 11.78
C ASP A 77 10.51 -7.00 11.90
N ALA A 78 11.23 -5.87 11.78
CA ALA A 78 10.61 -4.55 11.77
C ALA A 78 9.72 -4.32 10.52
N PHE A 79 10.03 -4.95 9.39
CA PHE A 79 9.14 -4.93 8.22
C PHE A 79 7.85 -5.70 8.49
N TYR A 80 7.92 -6.90 9.06
CA TYR A 80 6.74 -7.69 9.41
C TYR A 80 5.88 -7.02 10.49
N GLN A 81 6.50 -6.39 11.49
CA GLN A 81 5.79 -5.57 12.47
C GLN A 81 5.02 -4.43 11.78
N MET A 82 5.60 -3.75 10.79
CA MET A 82 4.88 -2.73 10.03
C MET A 82 3.66 -3.33 9.29
N LEU A 83 3.75 -4.54 8.74
CA LEU A 83 2.60 -5.18 8.10
C LEU A 83 1.45 -5.43 9.08
N GLU A 84 1.78 -5.83 10.32
CA GLU A 84 0.79 -5.98 11.40
C GLU A 84 0.15 -4.63 11.77
N GLU A 85 0.97 -3.60 11.96
CA GLU A 85 0.51 -2.23 12.25
C GLU A 85 -0.40 -1.68 11.13
N ALA A 86 -0.01 -1.87 9.87
CA ALA A 86 -0.80 -1.49 8.71
C ALA A 86 -2.14 -2.23 8.67
N SER A 87 -2.15 -3.53 9.03
CA SER A 87 -3.38 -4.30 9.11
C SER A 87 -4.34 -3.78 10.18
N LEU A 88 -3.82 -3.30 11.32
CA LEU A 88 -4.65 -2.72 12.38
C LEU A 88 -5.24 -1.37 11.97
N LYS A 89 -4.47 -0.53 11.28
CA LYS A 89 -4.94 0.79 10.79
C LYS A 89 -6.09 0.72 9.78
N LEU A 90 -6.26 -0.42 9.09
CA LEU A 90 -7.40 -0.61 8.19
C LEU A 90 -8.76 -0.55 8.91
N VAL A 91 -8.81 -0.82 10.21
CA VAL A 91 -10.05 -0.70 11.01
C VAL A 91 -10.57 0.74 10.99
N ASP A 92 -9.66 1.72 11.00
CA ASP A 92 -9.99 3.15 10.99
C ASP A 92 -10.38 3.67 9.59
N CYS A 93 -10.16 2.86 8.54
CA CYS A 93 -10.51 3.17 7.15
C CYS A 93 -11.93 2.69 6.76
N CYS A 94 -12.60 1.91 7.63
CA CYS A 94 -13.90 1.31 7.38
C CYS A 94 -15.06 2.29 7.54
#